data_AF-A0A3D9XGH9-F1
#
_entry.id   AF-A0A3D9XGH9-F1
#
_cell.length_a   1.000
_cell.length_b   1.000
_cell.length_c   1.000
_cell.angle_alpha   90.00
_cell.angle_beta   90.00
_cell.angle_gamma   90.00
#
_symmetry.space_group_name_H-M   'P 1'
#
loop_
_entity.id
_entity.type
_entity.pdbx_description
1 polymer ?
#
loop_
_entity_poly.entity_id
_entity_poly.type
_entity_poly.pdbx_seq_one_letter_code
_entity_poly.pdbx_strand_id
1 'polypeptide(L)'
;MNDMTNLPPRGHNGPPAFDPEAFAAVKAKVDDFALAAGEWADLGEIDSQDRAERASDFVAGARKVYKVVDEARKAAKAPHDEAAKAVQAAFAPLLKTVERATDTVKAMQTAWLKKMREAEEAARRAEQERIRLEREEAERLAAEAAARNDIAGQVAAEEALKEAEDAEKAAAKPVAARAGSATGAGRTMALRTTWRCEVEQRGPALAYYRYHPEVIALIERLASAEVRAQTGDKVAPQGFRLIKEEKAA
;
A
#
# COMPACT_ATOMS: atom_id res chain seq x y z
N MET A 1 -57.91 -26.97 -11.35
CA MET A 1 -57.04 -26.49 -10.26
C MET A 1 -55.88 -25.77 -10.92
N ASN A 2 -56.00 -24.46 -11.10
CA ASN A 2 -54.90 -23.64 -11.59
C ASN A 2 -54.22 -22.98 -10.39
N ASP A 3 -52.91 -23.19 -10.35
CA ASP A 3 -51.98 -22.89 -9.28
C ASP A 3 -51.96 -21.38 -8.95
N MET A 4 -52.58 -21.02 -7.83
CA MET A 4 -52.60 -19.66 -7.28
C MET A 4 -51.68 -19.58 -6.07
N THR A 5 -50.39 -19.87 -6.18
CA THR A 5 -49.40 -19.51 -5.14
C THR A 5 -47.96 -19.54 -5.65
N ASN A 6 -47.60 -18.63 -6.56
CA ASN A 6 -46.19 -18.24 -6.71
C ASN A 6 -46.05 -16.74 -6.43
N LEU A 7 -46.29 -16.37 -5.16
CA LEU A 7 -45.96 -15.04 -4.68
C LEU A 7 -44.42 -14.97 -4.57
N PRO A 8 -43.77 -13.96 -5.19
CA PRO A 8 -42.32 -13.84 -5.14
C PRO A 8 -41.82 -13.79 -3.68
N PRO A 9 -40.64 -14.38 -3.37
CA PRO A 9 -40.15 -14.48 -2.01
C PRO A 9 -40.06 -13.10 -1.35
N ARG A 10 -40.47 -13.03 -0.08
CA ARG A 10 -40.52 -11.80 0.71
C ARG A 10 -39.11 -11.18 0.79
N GLY A 11 -38.89 -10.09 0.06
CA GLY A 11 -37.57 -9.44 -0.09
C GLY A 11 -37.25 -9.01 -1.53
N HIS A 12 -37.96 -9.54 -2.54
CA HIS A 12 -37.79 -9.18 -3.95
C HIS A 12 -38.58 -7.94 -4.41
N ASN A 13 -39.11 -7.14 -3.48
CA ASN A 13 -39.91 -5.95 -3.80
C ASN A 13 -39.17 -4.64 -3.49
N GLY A 14 -37.84 -4.64 -3.66
CA GLY A 14 -37.05 -3.42 -3.57
C GLY A 14 -37.29 -2.54 -4.79
N PRO A 15 -37.53 -1.23 -4.63
CA PRO A 15 -37.60 -0.33 -5.78
C PRO A 15 -36.27 -0.37 -6.56
N PRO A 16 -36.29 -0.15 -7.88
CA PRO A 16 -35.09 -0.16 -8.69
C PRO A 16 -34.09 0.91 -8.19
N ALA A 17 -32.78 0.65 -8.39
CA ALA A 17 -31.71 1.55 -7.92
C ALA A 17 -31.75 2.95 -8.57
N PHE A 18 -32.45 3.09 -9.68
CA PHE A 18 -32.72 4.34 -10.36
C PHE A 18 -34.12 4.27 -10.97
N ASP A 19 -34.70 5.42 -11.31
CA ASP A 19 -35.97 5.50 -12.00
C ASP A 19 -35.82 5.00 -13.46
N PRO A 20 -36.43 3.86 -13.83
CA PRO A 20 -36.30 3.29 -15.17
C PRO A 20 -36.92 4.18 -16.26
N GLU A 21 -37.96 4.95 -15.94
CA GLU A 21 -38.62 5.84 -16.90
C GLU A 21 -37.74 7.05 -17.20
N ALA A 22 -37.17 7.67 -16.16
CA ALA A 22 -36.20 8.76 -16.32
C ALA A 22 -34.96 8.31 -17.10
N PHE A 23 -34.47 7.09 -16.83
CA PHE A 23 -33.36 6.51 -17.59
C PHE A 23 -33.74 6.30 -19.06
N ALA A 24 -34.90 5.70 -19.34
CA ALA A 24 -35.37 5.46 -20.71
C ALA A 24 -35.51 6.77 -21.50
N ALA A 25 -36.02 7.83 -20.87
CA ALA A 25 -36.14 9.15 -21.49
C ALA A 25 -34.79 9.77 -21.87
N VAL A 26 -33.77 9.64 -20.99
CA VAL A 26 -32.41 10.11 -21.29
C VAL A 26 -31.75 9.23 -22.35
N LYS A 27 -31.96 7.91 -22.29
CA LYS A 27 -31.44 6.97 -23.28
C LYS A 27 -31.98 7.28 -24.67
N ALA A 28 -33.28 7.55 -24.82
CA ALA A 28 -33.88 7.91 -26.09
C ALA A 28 -33.18 9.14 -26.73
N LYS A 29 -32.88 10.18 -25.95
CA LYS A 29 -32.13 11.35 -26.44
C LYS A 29 -30.71 11.00 -26.90
N VAL A 30 -30.05 10.07 -26.23
CA VAL A 30 -28.71 9.59 -26.62
C VAL A 30 -28.81 8.76 -27.90
N ASP A 31 -29.82 7.90 -28.02
CA ASP A 31 -30.05 7.08 -29.21
C ASP A 31 -30.33 7.98 -30.43
N ASP A 32 -31.19 8.99 -30.30
CA ASP A 32 -31.47 9.97 -31.36
C ASP A 32 -30.21 10.73 -31.77
N PHE A 33 -29.40 11.16 -30.79
CA PHE A 33 -28.15 11.87 -31.06
C PHE A 33 -27.11 10.96 -31.73
N ALA A 34 -27.05 9.68 -31.34
CA ALA A 34 -26.16 8.69 -31.93
C ALA A 34 -26.54 8.35 -33.38
N LEU A 35 -27.83 8.31 -33.71
CA LEU A 35 -28.29 8.16 -35.09
C LEU A 35 -27.82 9.35 -35.95
N ALA A 36 -27.99 10.58 -35.47
CA ALA A 36 -27.49 11.77 -36.15
C ALA A 36 -25.95 11.75 -36.30
N ALA A 37 -25.22 11.20 -35.32
CA ALA A 37 -23.77 11.01 -35.44
C ALA A 37 -23.41 10.00 -36.54
N GLY A 38 -24.25 8.99 -36.78
CA GLY A 38 -24.09 8.04 -37.87
C GLY A 38 -24.15 8.70 -39.25
N GLU A 39 -25.07 9.64 -39.44
CA GLU A 39 -25.17 10.43 -40.68
C GLU A 39 -23.88 11.23 -40.95
N TRP A 40 -23.22 11.73 -39.90
CA TRP A 40 -21.90 12.36 -40.01
C TRP A 40 -20.79 11.38 -40.36
N ALA A 41 -20.85 10.15 -39.83
CA ALA A 41 -19.87 9.11 -40.14
C ALA A 41 -19.98 8.64 -41.61
N ASP A 42 -21.20 8.57 -42.15
CA ASP A 42 -21.47 8.18 -43.54
C ASP A 42 -20.88 9.15 -44.58
N LEU A 43 -20.65 10.42 -44.20
CA LEU A 43 -19.99 11.40 -45.05
C LEU A 43 -18.52 11.06 -45.35
N GLY A 44 -17.85 10.30 -44.46
CA GLY A 44 -16.45 9.89 -44.60
C GLY A 44 -15.41 11.00 -44.41
N GLU A 45 -15.65 12.19 -44.96
CA GLU A 45 -14.81 13.37 -44.81
C GLU A 45 -15.64 14.67 -44.72
N ILE A 46 -15.04 15.69 -44.08
CA ILE A 46 -15.58 17.05 -44.06
C ILE A 46 -14.86 17.82 -45.18
N ASP A 47 -15.56 17.99 -46.31
CA ASP A 47 -15.03 18.53 -47.57
C ASP A 47 -15.29 20.05 -47.77
N SER A 48 -15.97 20.70 -46.83
CA SER A 48 -16.43 22.07 -46.99
C SER A 48 -16.51 22.81 -45.65
N GLN A 49 -16.32 24.14 -45.71
CA GLN A 49 -16.36 24.99 -44.52
C GLN A 49 -17.73 24.98 -43.82
N ASP A 50 -18.83 25.01 -44.57
CA ASP A 50 -20.19 24.89 -44.00
C ASP A 50 -20.38 23.57 -43.24
N ARG A 51 -19.85 22.45 -43.76
CA ARG A 51 -19.88 21.16 -43.03
C ARG A 51 -19.01 21.19 -41.78
N ALA A 52 -17.85 21.86 -41.81
CA ALA A 52 -16.99 22.00 -40.62
C ALA A 52 -17.66 22.84 -39.51
N GLU A 53 -18.36 23.91 -39.89
CA GLU A 53 -19.13 24.75 -38.96
C GLU A 53 -20.29 23.96 -38.35
N ARG A 54 -21.06 23.23 -39.16
CA ARG A 54 -22.14 22.35 -38.68
C ARG A 54 -21.63 21.20 -37.82
N ALA A 55 -20.46 20.63 -38.13
CA ALA A 55 -19.82 19.61 -37.30
C ALA A 55 -19.43 20.20 -35.93
N SER A 56 -18.99 21.46 -35.89
CA SER A 56 -18.70 22.16 -34.64
C SER A 56 -19.97 22.34 -33.79
N ASP A 57 -21.10 22.71 -34.41
CA ASP A 57 -22.40 22.78 -33.75
C ASP A 57 -22.88 21.41 -33.25
N PHE A 58 -22.66 20.36 -34.05
CA PHE A 58 -22.98 18.99 -33.65
C PHE A 58 -22.17 18.56 -32.42
N VAL A 59 -20.86 18.83 -32.40
CA VAL A 59 -19.99 18.57 -31.24
C VAL A 59 -20.45 19.37 -30.02
N ALA A 60 -20.86 20.63 -30.19
CA ALA A 60 -21.45 21.41 -29.10
C ALA A 60 -22.77 20.79 -28.59
N GLY A 61 -23.59 20.23 -29.48
CA GLY A 61 -24.76 19.42 -29.16
C GLY A 61 -24.40 18.19 -28.33
N ALA A 62 -23.36 17.45 -28.72
CA ALA A 62 -22.88 16.26 -28.01
C ALA A 62 -22.53 16.58 -26.54
N ARG A 63 -21.84 17.70 -26.32
CA ARG A 63 -21.47 18.17 -24.97
C ARG A 63 -22.71 18.47 -24.11
N LYS A 64 -23.79 19.00 -24.71
CA LYS A 64 -25.06 19.23 -24.01
C LYS A 64 -25.77 17.92 -23.65
N VAL A 65 -25.83 16.97 -24.59
CA VAL A 65 -26.41 15.64 -24.34
C VAL A 65 -25.64 14.92 -23.22
N TYR A 66 -24.30 14.94 -23.27
CA TYR A 66 -23.45 14.41 -22.20
C TYR A 66 -23.80 15.01 -20.83
N LYS A 67 -23.94 16.34 -20.76
CA LYS A 67 -24.28 17.02 -19.50
C LYS A 67 -25.63 16.56 -18.95
N VAL A 68 -26.65 16.40 -19.81
CA VAL A 68 -27.97 15.90 -19.41
C VAL A 68 -27.87 14.48 -18.83
N VAL A 69 -27.09 13.59 -19.47
CA VAL A 69 -26.86 12.24 -18.99
C VAL A 69 -26.16 12.24 -17.63
N ASP A 70 -25.11 13.06 -17.47
CA ASP A 70 -24.35 13.13 -16.22
C ASP A 70 -25.17 13.72 -15.07
N GLU A 71 -26.03 14.71 -15.34
CA GLU A 71 -26.96 15.27 -14.36
C GLU A 71 -28.01 14.24 -13.92
N ALA A 72 -28.60 13.50 -14.87
CA ALA A 72 -29.54 12.42 -14.55
C ALA A 72 -28.88 11.33 -13.71
N ARG A 73 -27.64 10.93 -14.04
CA ARG A 73 -26.84 9.99 -13.26
C ARG A 73 -26.56 10.50 -11.85
N LYS A 74 -26.18 11.78 -11.70
CA LYS A 74 -25.93 12.42 -10.40
C LYS A 74 -27.19 12.45 -9.54
N ALA A 75 -28.34 12.80 -10.12
CA ALA A 75 -29.61 12.82 -9.43
C ALA A 75 -30.02 11.42 -8.96
N ALA A 76 -29.90 10.42 -9.84
CA ALA A 76 -30.23 9.02 -9.51
C ALA A 76 -29.35 8.46 -8.38
N LYS A 77 -28.05 8.76 -8.37
CA LYS A 77 -27.15 8.26 -7.32
C LYS A 77 -27.17 9.06 -6.02
N ALA A 78 -27.64 10.30 -6.03
CA ALA A 78 -27.64 11.18 -4.85
C ALA A 78 -28.22 10.55 -3.57
N PRO A 79 -29.42 9.93 -3.57
CA PRO A 79 -29.96 9.33 -2.36
C PRO A 79 -29.10 8.16 -1.85
N HIS A 80 -28.48 7.40 -2.75
CA HIS A 80 -27.60 6.28 -2.38
C HIS A 80 -26.26 6.76 -1.85
N ASP A 81 -25.69 7.82 -2.42
CA ASP A 81 -24.46 8.44 -1.92
C ASP A 81 -24.69 9.00 -0.51
N GLU A 82 -25.83 9.65 -0.26
CA GLU A 82 -26.18 10.15 1.08
C GLU A 82 -26.44 9.01 2.08
N ALA A 83 -27.15 7.96 1.68
CA ALA A 83 -27.33 6.77 2.51
C ALA A 83 -25.99 6.09 2.84
N ALA A 84 -25.10 5.96 1.86
CA ALA A 84 -23.76 5.43 2.06
C ALA A 84 -22.95 6.30 3.02
N LYS A 85 -22.97 7.64 2.87
CA LYS A 85 -22.33 8.56 3.81
C LYS A 85 -22.87 8.41 5.23
N ALA A 86 -24.18 8.27 5.41
CA ALA A 86 -24.79 8.08 6.72
C ALA A 86 -24.31 6.78 7.39
N VAL A 87 -24.26 5.67 6.64
CA VAL A 87 -23.70 4.40 7.12
C VAL A 87 -22.23 4.57 7.50
N GLN A 88 -21.42 5.17 6.63
CA GLN A 88 -20.00 5.41 6.92
C GLN A 88 -19.83 6.27 8.18
N ALA A 89 -20.61 7.33 8.34
CA ALA A 89 -20.57 8.20 9.51
C ALA A 89 -20.94 7.46 10.81
N ALA A 90 -21.92 6.56 10.76
CA ALA A 90 -22.32 5.76 11.92
C ALA A 90 -21.25 4.74 12.33
N PHE A 91 -20.58 4.10 11.37
CA PHE A 91 -19.59 3.05 11.64
C PHE A 91 -18.17 3.58 11.86
N ALA A 92 -17.81 4.73 11.30
CA ALA A 92 -16.48 5.34 11.47
C ALA A 92 -16.03 5.46 12.94
N PRO A 93 -16.84 5.97 13.90
CA PRO A 93 -16.41 6.02 15.30
C PRO A 93 -16.26 4.63 15.93
N LEU A 94 -17.06 3.64 15.52
CA LEU A 94 -16.96 2.26 16.01
C LEU A 94 -15.65 1.62 15.55
N LEU A 95 -15.35 1.73 14.26
CA LEU A 95 -14.10 1.24 13.66
C LEU A 95 -12.90 1.92 14.32
N LYS A 96 -12.94 3.25 14.47
CA LYS A 96 -11.87 4.03 15.12
C LYS A 96 -11.66 3.61 16.58
N THR A 97 -12.74 3.25 17.29
CA THR A 97 -12.65 2.78 18.68
C THR A 97 -11.97 1.43 18.76
N VAL A 98 -12.33 0.48 17.90
CA VAL A 98 -11.70 -0.85 17.83
C VAL A 98 -10.23 -0.74 17.40
N GLU A 99 -9.93 0.10 16.41
CA GLU A 99 -8.56 0.38 15.97
C GLU A 99 -7.72 0.95 17.13
N ARG A 100 -8.21 1.98 17.82
CA ARG A 100 -7.53 2.59 18.96
C ARG A 100 -7.29 1.60 20.10
N ALA A 101 -8.29 0.78 20.43
CA ALA A 101 -8.15 -0.27 21.45
C ALA A 101 -7.08 -1.29 21.05
N THR A 102 -7.12 -1.74 19.79
CA THR A 102 -6.16 -2.69 19.24
C THR A 102 -4.73 -2.14 19.26
N ASP A 103 -4.54 -0.89 18.83
CA ASP A 103 -3.23 -0.25 18.80
C ASP A 103 -2.66 -0.03 20.19
N THR A 104 -3.51 0.31 21.16
CA THR A 104 -3.12 0.45 22.57
C THR A 104 -2.56 -0.88 23.10
N VAL A 105 -3.28 -1.98 22.89
CA VAL A 105 -2.83 -3.31 23.34
C VAL A 105 -1.60 -3.79 22.55
N LYS A 106 -1.51 -3.53 21.24
CA LYS A 106 -0.32 -3.84 20.43
C LYS A 106 0.91 -3.09 20.91
N ALA A 107 0.77 -1.83 21.32
CA ALA A 107 1.88 -1.06 21.89
C ALA A 107 2.37 -1.69 23.21
N MET A 108 1.46 -2.09 24.09
CA MET A 108 1.79 -2.81 25.33
C MET A 108 2.48 -4.15 25.05
N GLN A 109 1.96 -4.93 24.11
CA GLN A 109 2.56 -6.20 23.70
C GLN A 109 3.94 -6.00 23.09
N THR A 110 4.14 -4.97 22.27
CA THR A 110 5.45 -4.61 21.69
C THR A 110 6.44 -4.25 22.79
N ALA A 111 6.03 -3.44 23.78
CA ALA A 111 6.86 -3.10 24.92
C ALA A 111 7.25 -4.33 25.75
N TRP A 112 6.33 -5.25 25.98
CA TRP A 112 6.61 -6.53 26.64
C TRP A 112 7.61 -7.38 25.87
N LEU A 113 7.41 -7.57 24.56
CA LEU A 113 8.32 -8.34 23.71
C LEU A 113 9.72 -7.72 23.64
N LYS A 114 9.83 -6.38 23.68
CA LYS A 114 11.12 -5.68 23.81
C LYS A 114 11.79 -5.97 25.15
N LYS A 115 11.07 -5.84 26.26
CA LYS A 115 11.61 -6.20 27.60
C LYS A 115 12.08 -7.64 27.67
N MET A 116 11.31 -8.58 27.09
CA MET A 116 11.71 -9.98 27.02
C MET A 116 12.99 -10.17 26.20
N ARG A 117 13.10 -9.49 25.04
CA ARG A 117 14.31 -9.53 24.21
C ARG A 117 15.52 -8.94 24.94
N GLU A 118 15.35 -7.80 25.60
CA GLU A 118 16.41 -7.15 26.37
C GLU A 118 16.87 -8.02 27.55
N ALA A 119 15.93 -8.66 28.26
CA ALA A 119 16.26 -9.59 29.34
C ALA A 119 16.99 -10.83 28.83
N GLU A 120 16.57 -11.37 27.68
CA GLU A 120 17.24 -12.50 27.03
C GLU A 120 18.66 -12.13 26.56
N GLU A 121 18.82 -10.95 25.95
CA GLU A 121 20.13 -10.41 25.53
C GLU A 121 21.03 -10.10 26.74
N ALA A 122 20.48 -9.63 27.86
CA ALA A 122 21.23 -9.43 29.10
C ALA A 122 21.68 -10.76 29.72
N ALA A 123 20.79 -11.76 29.80
CA ALA A 123 21.12 -13.10 30.28
C ALA A 123 22.18 -13.75 29.39
N ARG A 124 22.06 -13.62 28.06
CA ARG A 124 23.06 -14.13 27.11
C ARG A 124 24.41 -13.46 27.29
N ARG A 125 24.46 -12.14 27.50
CA ARG A 125 25.71 -11.42 27.78
C ARG A 125 26.36 -11.86 29.08
N ALA A 126 25.57 -12.03 30.15
CA ALA A 126 26.09 -12.50 31.43
C ALA A 126 26.65 -13.94 31.32
N GLU A 127 25.96 -14.82 30.60
CA GLU A 127 26.42 -16.19 30.37
C GLU A 127 27.68 -16.23 29.48
N GLN A 128 27.75 -15.41 28.43
CA GLN A 128 28.95 -15.29 27.60
C GLN A 128 30.14 -14.78 28.40
N GLU A 129 29.96 -13.82 29.30
CA GLU A 129 31.04 -13.33 30.17
C GLU A 129 31.48 -14.41 31.17
N ARG A 130 30.55 -15.19 31.72
CA ARG A 130 30.90 -16.33 32.58
C ARG A 130 31.72 -17.39 31.85
N ILE A 131 31.26 -17.82 30.67
CA ILE A 131 31.96 -18.79 29.83
C ILE A 131 33.36 -18.27 29.46
N ARG A 132 33.47 -16.97 29.17
CA ARG A 132 34.76 -16.33 28.89
C ARG A 132 35.71 -16.39 30.09
N LEU A 133 35.24 -16.04 31.29
CA LEU A 133 36.06 -16.10 32.51
C LEU A 133 36.48 -17.54 32.85
N GLU A 134 35.56 -18.51 32.71
CA GLU A 134 35.83 -19.94 32.92
C GLU A 134 36.88 -20.46 31.92
N ARG A 135 36.82 -20.01 30.66
CA ARG A 135 37.84 -20.32 29.66
C ARG A 135 39.20 -19.68 29.98
N GLU A 136 39.24 -18.38 30.30
CA GLU A 136 40.48 -17.69 30.67
C GLU A 136 41.16 -18.35 31.90
N GLU A 137 40.36 -18.83 32.87
CA GLU A 137 40.86 -19.59 34.02
C GLU A 137 41.37 -20.99 33.62
N ALA A 138 40.65 -21.72 32.76
CA ALA A 138 41.11 -23.01 32.24
C ALA A 138 42.41 -22.88 31.43
N GLU A 139 42.56 -21.84 30.61
CA GLU A 139 43.80 -21.54 29.88
C GLU A 139 44.97 -21.23 30.84
N ARG A 140 44.71 -20.47 31.92
CA ARG A 140 45.72 -20.21 32.97
C ARG A 140 46.15 -21.50 33.65
N LEU A 141 45.21 -22.35 34.07
CA LEU A 141 45.49 -23.63 34.72
C LEU A 141 46.24 -24.59 33.78
N ALA A 142 45.88 -24.63 32.50
CA ALA A 142 46.59 -25.41 31.48
C ALA A 142 48.05 -24.95 31.36
N ALA A 143 48.29 -23.64 31.29
CA ALA A 143 49.64 -23.08 31.22
C ALA A 143 50.48 -23.40 32.47
N GLU A 144 49.88 -23.33 33.66
CA GLU A 144 50.53 -23.69 34.91
C GLU A 144 50.84 -25.21 35.01
N ALA A 145 49.91 -26.07 34.60
CA ALA A 145 50.11 -27.52 34.58
C ALA A 145 51.15 -27.95 33.54
N ALA A 146 51.19 -27.29 32.38
CA ALA A 146 52.23 -27.46 31.37
C ALA A 146 53.60 -27.06 31.92
N ALA A 147 53.71 -25.92 32.60
CA ALA A 147 54.96 -25.45 33.20
C ALA A 147 55.48 -26.42 34.29
N ARG A 148 54.59 -27.09 35.02
CA ARG A 148 54.94 -28.07 36.06
C ARG A 148 55.09 -29.51 35.55
N ASN A 149 54.86 -29.77 34.26
CA ASN A 149 54.77 -31.11 33.67
C ASN A 149 53.77 -32.03 34.41
N ASP A 150 52.70 -31.46 34.97
CA ASP A 150 51.65 -32.20 35.65
C ASP A 150 50.63 -32.72 34.63
N ILE A 151 50.75 -34.01 34.29
CA ILE A 151 49.88 -34.68 33.30
C ILE A 151 48.42 -34.71 33.77
N ALA A 152 48.15 -34.85 35.07
CA ALA A 152 46.78 -34.87 35.58
C ALA A 152 46.14 -33.48 35.49
N GLY A 153 46.92 -32.43 35.79
CA GLY A 153 46.50 -31.04 35.63
C GLY A 153 46.26 -30.64 34.17
N GLN A 154 47.04 -31.18 33.23
CA GLN A 154 46.84 -30.94 31.79
C GLN A 154 45.53 -31.55 31.28
N VAL A 155 45.22 -32.80 31.66
CA VAL A 155 43.96 -33.46 31.27
C VAL A 155 42.75 -32.73 31.85
N ALA A 156 42.80 -32.33 33.13
CA ALA A 156 41.72 -31.59 33.76
C ALA A 156 41.47 -30.22 33.11
N ALA A 157 42.54 -29.52 32.70
CA ALA A 157 42.40 -28.23 32.02
C ALA A 157 41.89 -28.38 30.58
N GLU A 158 42.26 -29.45 29.87
CA GLU A 158 41.73 -29.76 28.53
C GLU A 158 40.23 -30.10 28.55
N GLU A 159 39.77 -30.86 29.56
CA GLU A 159 38.34 -31.12 29.78
C GLU A 159 37.58 -29.82 30.08
N ALA A 160 38.11 -28.95 30.93
CA ALA A 160 37.51 -27.65 31.24
C ALA A 160 37.40 -26.72 30.01
N LEU A 161 38.42 -26.70 29.14
CA LEU A 161 38.37 -25.95 27.88
C LEU A 161 37.29 -26.48 26.93
N LYS A 162 37.15 -27.81 26.86
CA LYS A 162 36.12 -28.45 26.02
C LYS A 162 34.71 -28.17 26.53
N GLU A 163 34.50 -28.20 27.86
CA GLU A 163 33.22 -27.82 28.47
C GLU A 163 32.86 -26.35 28.18
N ALA A 164 33.83 -25.43 28.27
CA ALA A 164 33.63 -24.02 27.94
C ALA A 164 33.28 -23.82 26.45
N GLU A 165 33.93 -24.55 25.52
CA GLU A 165 33.59 -24.50 24.09
C GLU A 165 32.17 -25.01 23.81
N ASP A 166 31.74 -26.09 24.46
CA ASP A 166 30.41 -26.64 24.26
C ASP A 166 29.32 -25.75 24.87
N ALA A 167 29.62 -25.08 25.99
CA ALA A 167 28.78 -24.03 26.56
C ALA A 167 28.66 -22.81 25.64
N GLU A 168 29.76 -22.38 25.00
CA GLU A 168 29.76 -21.28 24.02
C GLU A 168 28.86 -21.60 22.80
N LYS A 169 28.98 -22.81 22.25
CA LYS A 169 28.13 -23.29 21.14
C LYS A 169 26.65 -23.35 21.53
N ALA A 170 26.34 -23.70 22.79
CA ALA A 170 24.97 -23.72 23.29
C ALA A 170 24.39 -22.29 23.43
N ALA A 171 25.17 -21.35 23.94
CA ALA A 171 24.78 -19.94 24.11
C ALA A 171 24.62 -19.18 22.78
N ALA A 172 25.27 -19.63 21.70
CA ALA A 172 25.18 -19.03 20.38
C ALA A 172 23.83 -19.28 19.66
N LYS A 173 23.00 -20.21 20.13
CA LYS A 173 21.71 -20.54 19.48
C LYS A 173 20.70 -19.39 19.67
N PRO A 174 20.09 -18.88 18.58
CA PRO A 174 19.13 -17.79 18.69
C PRO A 174 17.81 -18.31 19.30
N VAL A 175 17.52 -17.89 20.53
CA VAL A 175 16.15 -17.93 21.07
C VAL A 175 15.43 -16.66 20.65
N ALA A 176 14.13 -16.79 20.35
CA ALA A 176 13.31 -15.68 19.88
C ALA A 176 12.20 -15.40 20.89
N ALA A 177 12.16 -14.17 21.40
CA ALA A 177 11.01 -13.68 22.16
C ALA A 177 9.73 -13.73 21.29
N ARG A 178 8.85 -14.69 21.59
CA ARG A 178 7.57 -14.92 20.90
C ARG A 178 6.43 -14.94 21.92
N ALA A 179 5.29 -14.37 21.56
CA ALA A 179 4.07 -14.47 22.35
C ALA A 179 3.00 -15.25 21.55
N GLY A 180 2.72 -16.49 21.97
CA GLY A 180 1.66 -17.32 21.40
C GLY A 180 0.27 -16.94 21.91
N SER A 181 -0.77 -17.42 21.21
CA SER A 181 -2.16 -17.26 21.65
C SER A 181 -2.50 -18.33 22.70
N ALA A 182 -2.87 -17.90 23.91
CA ALA A 182 -3.26 -18.81 24.99
C ALA A 182 -4.50 -19.66 24.66
N THR A 183 -5.44 -19.10 23.88
CA THR A 183 -6.72 -19.76 23.53
C THR A 183 -6.74 -20.35 22.11
N GLY A 184 -5.62 -20.29 21.39
CA GLY A 184 -5.55 -20.71 19.97
C GLY A 184 -6.30 -19.82 18.96
N ALA A 185 -7.03 -18.80 19.39
CA ALA A 185 -7.78 -17.90 18.50
C ALA A 185 -6.90 -16.93 17.70
N GLY A 186 -5.69 -16.61 18.19
CA GLY A 186 -4.76 -15.66 17.57
C GLY A 186 -3.51 -16.31 16.99
N ARG A 187 -2.87 -15.63 16.02
CA ARG A 187 -1.52 -15.97 15.57
C ARG A 187 -0.47 -15.53 16.61
N THR A 188 0.67 -16.22 16.61
CA THR A 188 1.82 -15.83 17.43
C THR A 188 2.31 -14.45 16.98
N MET A 189 2.49 -13.53 17.95
CA MET A 189 3.03 -12.20 17.71
C MET A 189 4.55 -12.22 17.95
N ALA A 190 5.29 -11.68 16.98
CA ALA A 190 6.74 -11.53 17.03
C ALA A 190 7.13 -10.13 16.53
N LEU A 191 8.25 -9.61 17.01
CA LEU A 191 8.81 -8.35 16.52
C LEU A 191 9.24 -8.50 15.06
N ARG A 192 8.82 -7.57 14.19
CA ARG A 192 9.25 -7.50 12.79
C ARG A 192 10.22 -6.33 12.62
N THR A 193 11.39 -6.60 12.07
CA THR A 193 12.34 -5.56 11.67
C THR A 193 11.97 -5.05 10.28
N THR A 194 11.89 -3.73 10.13
CA THR A 194 11.73 -3.06 8.83
C THR A 194 12.85 -2.04 8.66
N TRP A 195 13.41 -1.97 7.47
CA TRP A 195 14.49 -1.05 7.14
C TRP A 195 13.90 0.08 6.28
N ARG A 196 14.09 1.32 6.69
CA ARG A 196 13.66 2.52 5.97
C ARG A 196 14.86 3.45 5.83
N CYS A 197 15.01 4.03 4.64
CA CYS A 197 15.98 5.11 4.40
C CYS A 197 15.23 6.45 4.43
N GLU A 198 15.84 7.46 5.04
CA GLU A 198 15.40 8.85 4.98
C GLU A 198 16.42 9.65 4.18
N VAL A 199 15.96 10.63 3.39
CA VAL A 199 16.85 11.47 2.60
C VAL A 199 17.52 12.49 3.51
N GLU A 200 18.78 12.26 3.83
CA GLU A 200 19.60 13.19 4.62
C GLU A 200 20.11 14.36 3.76
N GLN A 201 20.69 14.04 2.60
CA GLN A 201 21.22 15.03 1.66
C GLN A 201 20.55 14.91 0.30
N ARG A 202 19.78 15.94 -0.07
CA ARG A 202 18.94 15.94 -1.28
C ARG A 202 19.74 15.79 -2.57
N GLY A 203 20.88 16.48 -2.69
CA GLY A 203 21.73 16.46 -3.88
C GLY A 203 22.24 15.06 -4.22
N PRO A 204 23.00 14.40 -3.32
CA PRO A 204 23.46 13.03 -3.52
C PRO A 204 22.32 12.02 -3.72
N ALA A 205 21.21 12.16 -2.98
CA ALA A 205 20.07 11.26 -3.14
C ALA A 205 19.45 11.35 -4.54
N LEU A 206 19.20 12.57 -5.05
CA LEU A 206 18.69 12.76 -6.41
C LEU A 206 19.68 12.29 -7.46
N ALA A 207 20.97 12.56 -7.26
CA ALA A 207 22.02 12.08 -8.15
C ALA A 207 22.03 10.54 -8.21
N TYR A 208 21.90 9.85 -7.08
CA TYR A 208 21.83 8.38 -7.03
C TYR A 208 20.65 7.82 -7.82
N TYR A 209 19.47 8.44 -7.69
CA TYR A 209 18.25 7.99 -8.36
C TYR A 209 17.99 8.63 -9.74
N ARG A 210 18.94 9.38 -10.31
CA ARG A 210 18.74 10.19 -11.53
C ARG A 210 18.27 9.42 -12.76
N TYR A 211 18.59 8.12 -12.84
CA TYR A 211 18.17 7.25 -13.94
C TYR A 211 17.05 6.28 -13.56
N HIS A 212 16.48 6.42 -12.36
CA HIS A 212 15.38 5.57 -11.94
C HIS A 212 14.13 5.88 -12.77
N PRO A 213 13.44 4.89 -13.35
CA PRO A 213 12.30 5.12 -14.25
C PRO A 213 11.20 6.01 -13.67
N GLU A 214 10.88 5.81 -12.38
CA GLU A 214 9.86 6.64 -11.71
C GLU A 214 10.29 8.09 -11.51
N VAL A 215 11.59 8.34 -11.34
CA VAL A 215 12.12 9.71 -11.21
C VAL A 215 12.06 10.41 -12.56
N ILE A 216 12.42 9.71 -13.65
CA ILE A 216 12.31 10.24 -15.01
C ILE A 216 10.84 10.58 -15.33
N ALA A 217 9.91 9.66 -15.08
CA ALA A 217 8.48 9.87 -15.31
C ALA A 217 7.93 11.05 -14.49
N LEU A 218 8.39 11.20 -13.25
CA LEU A 218 8.03 12.35 -12.41
C LEU A 218 8.52 13.67 -13.03
N ILE A 219 9.79 13.71 -13.47
CA ILE A 219 10.44 14.86 -14.07
C ILE A 219 9.74 15.26 -15.39
N GLU A 220 9.40 14.32 -16.25
CA GLU A 220 8.62 14.54 -17.48
C GLU A 220 7.22 15.08 -17.21
N ARG A 221 6.53 14.55 -16.20
CA ARG A 221 5.20 15.01 -15.80
C ARG A 221 5.23 16.46 -15.31
N LEU A 222 6.25 16.82 -14.53
CA LEU A 222 6.43 18.19 -14.03
C LEU A 222 6.70 19.16 -15.18
N ALA A 223 7.63 18.84 -16.07
CA ALA A 223 7.94 19.66 -17.24
C ALA A 223 6.73 19.84 -18.17
N SER A 224 5.96 18.77 -18.40
CA SER A 224 4.73 18.85 -19.20
C SER A 224 3.65 19.72 -18.56
N ALA A 225 3.55 19.72 -17.23
CA ALA A 225 2.61 20.60 -16.51
C ALA A 225 3.01 22.08 -16.62
N GLU A 226 4.31 22.37 -16.55
CA GLU A 226 4.85 23.73 -16.72
C GLU A 226 4.56 24.28 -18.13
N VAL A 227 4.84 23.51 -19.18
CA VAL A 227 4.52 23.89 -20.57
C VAL A 227 3.02 24.15 -20.74
N ARG A 228 2.15 23.35 -20.11
CA ARG A 228 0.69 23.57 -20.16
C ARG A 228 0.29 24.89 -19.51
N ALA A 229 0.95 25.29 -18.43
CA ALA A 229 0.65 26.52 -17.70
C ALA A 229 1.13 27.81 -18.41
N GLN A 230 2.08 27.72 -19.35
CA GLN A 230 2.57 28.89 -20.09
C GLN A 230 1.46 29.56 -20.92
N THR A 231 1.48 30.88 -21.01
CA THR A 231 0.58 31.66 -21.87
C THR A 231 1.36 32.17 -23.08
N GLY A 232 0.78 32.07 -24.29
CA GLY A 232 1.48 32.39 -25.54
C GLY A 232 2.29 31.21 -26.08
N ASP A 233 3.46 31.50 -26.65
CA ASP A 233 4.33 30.50 -27.26
C ASP A 233 4.85 29.50 -26.21
N LYS A 234 4.75 28.21 -26.56
CA LYS A 234 5.16 27.12 -25.68
C LYS A 234 6.67 26.91 -25.78
N VAL A 235 7.36 26.96 -24.64
CA VAL A 235 8.82 26.76 -24.53
C VAL A 235 9.10 25.59 -23.59
N ALA A 236 9.89 24.61 -24.06
CA ALA A 236 10.28 23.47 -23.23
C ALA A 236 11.30 23.91 -22.14
N PRO A 237 11.20 23.39 -20.91
CA PRO A 237 12.23 23.55 -19.90
C PRO A 237 13.58 22.97 -20.37
N GLN A 238 14.67 23.42 -19.76
CA GLN A 238 16.01 22.97 -20.13
C GLN A 238 16.14 21.43 -20.04
N GLY A 239 16.69 20.82 -21.10
CA GLY A 239 16.86 19.36 -21.16
C GLY A 239 15.63 18.60 -21.67
N PHE A 240 14.54 19.29 -22.00
CA PHE A 240 13.34 18.70 -22.58
C PHE A 240 13.14 19.14 -24.04
N ARG A 241 12.52 18.27 -24.83
CA ARG A 241 12.05 18.60 -26.18
C ARG A 241 10.55 18.82 -26.14
N LEU A 242 10.08 19.90 -26.78
CA LEU A 242 8.66 20.14 -26.98
C LEU A 242 8.11 19.22 -28.08
N ILE A 243 7.00 18.55 -27.80
CA ILE A 243 6.23 17.75 -28.77
C ILE A 243 4.84 18.38 -28.87
N LYS A 244 4.42 18.75 -30.09
CA LYS A 244 3.10 19.31 -30.38
C LYS A 244 2.26 18.22 -31.05
N GLU A 245 1.14 17.84 -30.43
CA GLU A 245 0.11 16.99 -31.02
C GLU A 245 -1.18 17.80 -31.12
N GLU A 246 -1.74 17.92 -32.32
CA GLU A 246 -3.04 18.56 -32.55
C GLU A 246 -4.11 17.48 -32.64
N LYS A 247 -5.06 17.49 -31.71
CA LYS A 247 -6.22 16.61 -31.68
C LYS A 247 -7.45 17.48 -31.45
N ALA A 248 -8.58 17.11 -32.07
CA ALA A 248 -9.85 17.78 -31.82
C ALA A 248 -10.18 17.75 -30.31
N ALA A 249 -10.66 18.88 -29.78
CA ALA A 249 -10.89 19.09 -28.34
C ALA A 249 -12.27 18.62 -27.86
#